data_AF-A0A935ZJF0-F1
#
_entry.id   AF-A0A935ZJF0-F1
#
_cell.length_a   1.000
_cell.length_b   1.000
_cell.length_c   1.000
_cell.angle_alpha   90.00
_cell.angle_beta   90.00
_cell.angle_gamma   90.00
#
_symmetry.space_group_name_H-M   'P 1'
#
loop_
_entity.id
_entity.type
_entity.pdbx_description
1 polymer ?
#
loop_
_entity_poly.entity_id
_entity_poly.type
_entity_poly.pdbx_seq_one_letter_code
_entity_poly.pdbx_strand_id
1 'polypeptide(L)'
;MSEQETTTTVRDDDLRVVASGGAVHRELVIPGAELSWTAVRSAGPGGQNVNKLATKIDLRFDVAASRVLPEAVKTRLLALAAGRLDARGCIIVTAQESRSQGANLERARAKLADLIGAALVPPKPRRKTKPTAGAKRRRLTAKREQSEKKAARGRVPTD
;
A
#
# COMPACT_ATOMS: atom_id res chain seq x y z
N MET A 1 -32.10 29.48 5.26
CA MET A 1 -30.69 29.05 5.26
C MET A 1 -30.57 28.02 6.36
N SER A 2 -30.64 26.73 6.00
CA SER A 2 -30.56 25.62 6.96
C SER A 2 -29.24 24.90 6.74
N GLU A 3 -28.33 25.05 7.68
CA GLU A 3 -27.09 24.29 7.77
C GLU A 3 -27.48 22.85 8.15
N GLN A 4 -27.28 21.90 7.24
CA GLN A 4 -27.46 20.49 7.53
C GLN A 4 -26.25 20.03 8.34
N GLU A 5 -26.39 19.97 9.65
CA GLU A 5 -25.50 19.21 10.52
C GLU A 5 -25.69 17.72 10.20
N THR A 6 -24.77 17.16 9.43
CA THR A 6 -24.72 15.71 9.20
C THR A 6 -24.14 15.04 10.44
N THR A 7 -24.99 14.75 11.42
CA THR A 7 -24.63 13.92 12.58
C THR A 7 -24.37 12.49 12.08
N THR A 8 -23.13 12.21 11.68
CA THR A 8 -22.68 10.86 11.36
C THR A 8 -22.54 10.09 12.67
N THR A 9 -23.59 9.37 13.07
CA THR A 9 -23.52 8.38 14.16
C THR A 9 -22.61 7.24 13.70
N VAL A 10 -21.34 7.30 14.10
CA VAL A 10 -20.37 6.22 13.89
C VAL A 10 -20.73 5.08 14.84
N ARG A 11 -20.97 3.88 14.31
CA ARG A 11 -21.19 2.69 15.14
C ARG A 11 -19.85 2.32 15.78
N ASP A 12 -19.86 1.83 17.02
CA ASP A 12 -18.65 1.42 17.76
C ASP A 12 -17.75 0.43 17.00
N ASP A 13 -18.32 -0.30 16.04
CA ASP A 13 -17.60 -1.27 15.21
C ASP A 13 -16.95 -0.69 13.95
N ASP A 14 -17.15 0.59 13.63
CA ASP A 14 -16.63 1.19 12.40
C ASP A 14 -15.12 1.44 12.48
N LEU A 15 -14.41 1.11 11.41
CA LEU A 15 -12.97 1.33 11.31
C LEU A 15 -12.69 2.67 10.64
N ARG A 16 -12.25 3.65 11.43
CA ARG A 16 -11.77 4.94 10.90
C ARG A 16 -10.35 4.81 10.40
N VAL A 17 -10.11 5.23 9.17
CA VAL A 17 -8.81 5.26 8.53
C VAL A 17 -8.48 6.68 8.12
N VAL A 18 -7.38 7.21 8.67
CA VAL A 18 -6.85 8.52 8.32
C VAL A 18 -5.52 8.34 7.62
N ALA A 19 -5.41 8.87 6.41
CA ALA A 19 -4.19 8.90 5.64
C ALA A 19 -3.71 10.35 5.47
N SER A 20 -2.54 10.65 6.02
CA SER A 20 -1.83 11.91 5.83
C SER A 20 -0.55 11.64 5.03
N GLY A 21 -0.52 12.12 3.78
CA GLY A 21 0.61 11.90 2.88
C GLY A 21 0.82 13.07 1.93
N GLY A 22 1.90 13.81 2.12
CA GLY A 22 2.19 15.03 1.35
C GLY A 22 1.16 16.13 1.64
N ALA A 23 0.53 16.68 0.60
CA ALA A 23 -0.43 17.78 0.70
C ALA A 23 -1.91 17.33 0.81
N VAL A 24 -2.18 16.03 0.98
CA VAL A 24 -3.54 15.49 0.97
C VAL A 24 -3.83 14.77 2.28
N HIS A 25 -4.89 15.21 2.96
CA HIS A 25 -5.52 14.51 4.08
C HIS A 25 -6.75 13.77 3.56
N ARG A 26 -6.82 12.46 3.76
CA ARG A 26 -7.99 11.66 3.42
C ARG A 26 -8.43 10.89 4.64
N GLU A 27 -9.71 11.03 4.98
CA GLU A 27 -10.37 10.27 6.01
C GLU A 27 -11.45 9.41 5.38
N LEU A 28 -11.50 8.14 5.78
CA LEU A 28 -12.50 7.18 5.35
C LEU A 28 -12.97 6.38 6.55
N VAL A 29 -14.26 6.07 6.57
CA VAL A 29 -14.87 5.23 7.59
C VAL A 29 -15.33 3.95 6.91
N ILE A 30 -14.75 2.82 7.28
CA ILE A 30 -15.18 1.51 6.81
C ILE A 30 -16.23 0.98 7.79
N PRO A 31 -17.46 0.71 7.33
CA PRO A 31 -18.49 0.15 8.18
C PRO A 31 -18.04 -1.16 8.80
N GLY A 32 -18.28 -1.35 10.10
CA GLY A 32 -17.95 -2.61 10.78
C GLY A 32 -18.59 -3.84 10.13
N ALA A 33 -19.73 -3.66 9.45
CA ALA A 33 -20.43 -4.71 8.71
C ALA A 33 -19.63 -5.28 7.51
N GLU A 34 -18.66 -4.53 6.98
CA GLU A 34 -17.76 -5.01 5.91
C GLU A 34 -16.57 -5.81 6.47
N LEU A 35 -16.40 -5.82 7.79
CA LEU A 35 -15.34 -6.50 8.50
C LEU A 35 -15.88 -7.79 9.12
N SER A 36 -15.23 -8.90 8.82
CA SER A 36 -15.54 -10.19 9.43
C SER A 36 -14.30 -10.69 10.15
N TRP A 37 -14.43 -11.25 11.34
CA TRP A 37 -13.29 -11.79 12.07
C TRP A 37 -13.61 -13.15 12.66
N THR A 38 -12.58 -13.96 12.85
CA THR A 38 -12.70 -15.28 13.47
C THR A 38 -11.59 -15.45 14.49
N ALA A 39 -11.97 -15.94 15.67
CA ALA A 39 -11.02 -16.33 16.71
C ALA A 39 -10.46 -17.72 16.39
N VAL A 40 -9.15 -17.83 16.31
CA VAL A 40 -8.41 -19.04 15.98
C VAL A 40 -7.46 -19.37 17.12
N ARG A 41 -7.02 -20.63 17.21
CA ARG A 41 -5.98 -21.02 18.17
C ARG A 41 -4.65 -20.40 17.75
N SER A 42 -3.97 -19.81 18.72
CA SER A 42 -2.65 -19.20 18.51
C SER A 42 -1.61 -20.28 18.27
N ALA A 43 -0.68 -20.04 17.35
CA ALA A 43 0.41 -20.96 17.06
C ALA A 43 1.61 -20.61 17.95
N GLY A 44 2.03 -21.52 18.83
CA GLY A 44 3.20 -21.32 19.68
C GLY A 44 3.52 -22.51 20.58
N PRO A 45 4.76 -22.61 21.10
CA PRO A 45 5.17 -23.72 21.96
C PRO A 45 4.37 -23.73 23.27
N GLY A 46 3.54 -24.77 23.38
CA GLY A 46 2.96 -25.39 24.58
C GLY A 46 2.82 -24.58 25.87
N GLY A 47 1.60 -24.13 26.15
CA GLY A 47 1.13 -23.77 27.48
C GLY A 47 -0.37 -24.07 27.61
N GLN A 48 -0.88 -24.26 28.84
CA GLN A 48 -2.29 -24.63 29.06
C GLN A 48 -3.28 -23.65 28.40
N ASN A 49 -2.93 -22.36 28.36
CA ASN A 49 -3.77 -21.32 27.76
C ASN A 49 -3.75 -21.32 26.23
N VAL A 50 -2.61 -21.63 25.59
CA VAL A 50 -2.47 -21.65 24.11
C VAL A 50 -3.31 -22.78 23.50
N ASN A 51 -3.40 -23.92 24.19
CA ASN A 51 -4.17 -25.08 23.73
C ASN A 51 -5.68 -24.93 23.96
N LYS A 52 -6.10 -24.11 24.93
CA LYS A 52 -7.52 -23.98 25.32
C LYS A 52 -8.21 -22.73 24.78
N LEU A 53 -7.52 -21.59 24.69
CA LEU A 53 -8.15 -20.31 24.35
C LEU A 53 -7.80 -19.87 22.92
N ALA A 54 -8.82 -19.68 22.08
CA ALA A 54 -8.67 -19.14 20.73
C ALA A 54 -8.38 -17.63 20.80
N THR A 55 -7.15 -17.24 21.12
CA THR A 55 -6.78 -15.83 21.29
C THR A 55 -6.38 -15.14 19.99
N LYS A 56 -5.91 -15.87 18.99
CA LYS A 56 -5.54 -15.32 17.68
C LYS A 56 -6.79 -14.82 16.97
N ILE A 57 -6.70 -13.64 16.36
CA ILE A 57 -7.76 -13.06 15.54
C ILE A 57 -7.31 -13.07 14.09
N ASP A 58 -8.12 -13.66 13.22
CA ASP A 58 -8.02 -13.55 11.78
C ASP A 58 -9.14 -12.62 11.30
N LEU A 59 -8.78 -11.40 10.91
CA LEU A 59 -9.67 -10.35 10.40
C LEU A 59 -9.66 -10.40 8.86
N ARG A 60 -10.84 -10.54 8.26
CA ARG A 60 -11.08 -10.61 6.83
C ARG A 60 -11.86 -9.39 6.35
N PHE A 61 -11.34 -8.78 5.30
CA PHE A 61 -11.93 -7.63 4.62
C PHE A 61 -12.10 -7.91 3.13
N ASP A 62 -13.32 -7.75 2.62
CA ASP A 62 -13.61 -7.88 1.19
C ASP A 62 -13.46 -6.53 0.48
N VAL A 63 -12.32 -6.35 -0.19
CA VAL A 63 -11.98 -5.14 -0.91
C VAL A 63 -12.89 -4.92 -2.12
N ALA A 64 -13.30 -6.00 -2.80
CA ALA A 64 -14.09 -5.93 -4.01
C ALA A 64 -15.52 -5.48 -3.68
N ALA A 65 -16.12 -6.07 -2.64
CA ALA A 65 -17.46 -5.76 -2.18
C ALA A 65 -17.60 -4.38 -1.52
N SER A 66 -16.50 -3.82 -0.99
CA SER A 66 -16.52 -2.52 -0.31
C SER A 66 -16.98 -1.40 -1.24
N ARG A 67 -17.97 -0.61 -0.81
CA ARG A 67 -18.49 0.55 -1.57
C ARG A 67 -17.77 1.85 -1.24
N VAL A 68 -17.07 1.88 -0.10
CA VAL A 68 -16.41 3.07 0.43
C VAL A 68 -15.09 3.36 -0.29
N LEU A 69 -14.42 2.31 -0.79
CA LEU A 69 -13.10 2.45 -1.41
C LEU A 69 -13.19 2.84 -2.90
N PRO A 70 -12.54 3.93 -3.33
CA PRO A 70 -12.39 4.24 -4.75
C PRO A 70 -11.60 3.17 -5.49
N GLU A 71 -11.91 2.93 -6.76
CA GLU A 71 -11.29 1.85 -7.56
C GLU A 71 -9.75 1.93 -7.57
N ALA A 72 -9.20 3.13 -7.76
CA ALA A 72 -7.74 3.35 -7.72
C ALA A 72 -7.11 3.01 -6.35
N VAL A 73 -7.86 3.13 -5.25
CA VAL A 73 -7.42 2.69 -3.92
C VAL A 73 -7.51 1.17 -3.83
N LYS A 74 -8.60 0.55 -4.30
CA LYS A 74 -8.74 -0.92 -4.34
C LYS A 74 -7.59 -1.58 -5.08
N THR A 75 -7.23 -1.10 -6.28
CA THR A 75 -6.11 -1.64 -7.05
C THR A 75 -4.78 -1.54 -6.28
N ARG A 76 -4.51 -0.39 -5.64
CA ARG A 76 -3.30 -0.19 -4.83
C ARG A 76 -3.29 -1.08 -3.59
N LEU A 77 -4.44 -1.21 -2.94
CA LEU A 77 -4.62 -2.03 -1.75
C LEU A 77 -4.35 -3.50 -2.05
N LEU A 78 -4.90 -4.02 -3.15
CA LEU A 78 -4.65 -5.38 -3.61
C LEU A 78 -3.18 -5.61 -3.95
N ALA A 79 -2.52 -4.64 -4.58
CA ALA A 79 -1.09 -4.74 -4.88
C ALA A 79 -0.22 -4.74 -3.60
N LEU A 80 -0.52 -3.90 -2.62
CA LEU A 80 0.18 -3.84 -1.33
C LEU A 80 -0.07 -5.09 -0.48
N ALA A 81 -1.30 -5.63 -0.54
CA ALA A 81 -1.72 -6.78 0.23
C ALA A 81 -1.50 -8.11 -0.49
N ALA A 82 -0.80 -8.16 -1.63
CA ALA A 82 -0.70 -9.36 -2.49
C ALA A 82 -0.28 -10.64 -1.73
N GLY A 83 0.60 -10.53 -0.73
CA GLY A 83 1.01 -11.66 0.12
C GLY A 83 0.03 -12.05 1.23
N ARG A 84 -1.13 -11.39 1.33
CA ARG A 84 -2.16 -11.54 2.36
C ARG A 84 -3.57 -11.73 1.78
N LEU A 85 -3.66 -12.06 0.49
CA LEU A 85 -4.92 -12.29 -0.20
C LEU A 85 -5.35 -13.76 -0.12
N ASP A 86 -6.64 -13.97 0.09
CA ASP A 86 -7.31 -15.25 -0.13
C ASP A 86 -7.54 -15.50 -1.64
N ALA A 87 -7.87 -16.73 -2.02
CA ALA A 87 -8.22 -17.12 -3.40
C ALA A 87 -9.40 -16.31 -3.97
N ARG A 88 -10.24 -15.73 -3.09
CA ARG A 88 -11.37 -14.86 -3.44
C ARG A 88 -11.02 -13.37 -3.49
N GLY A 89 -9.75 -12.99 -3.28
CA GLY A 89 -9.31 -11.59 -3.27
C GLY A 89 -9.63 -10.83 -1.99
N CYS A 90 -10.03 -11.51 -0.91
CA CYS A 90 -10.22 -10.90 0.40
C CYS A 90 -8.88 -10.74 1.11
N ILE A 91 -8.67 -9.62 1.78
CA ILE A 91 -7.48 -9.39 2.60
C ILE A 91 -7.68 -10.06 3.95
N ILE A 92 -6.70 -10.87 4.37
CA ILE A 92 -6.67 -11.49 5.70
C ILE A 92 -5.53 -10.86 6.52
N VAL A 93 -5.88 -10.27 7.66
CA VAL A 93 -4.94 -9.69 8.63
C VAL A 93 -5.04 -10.47 9.93
N THR A 94 -3.90 -10.93 10.44
CA THR A 94 -3.87 -11.74 11.66
C THR A 94 -3.15 -11.05 12.81
N ALA A 95 -3.60 -11.30 14.04
CA ALA A 95 -3.00 -10.79 15.27
C ALA A 95 -3.08 -11.81 16.40
N GLN A 96 -1.94 -12.07 17.06
CA GLN A 96 -1.82 -13.03 18.18
C GLN A 96 -0.80 -12.58 19.24
N GLU A 97 -0.55 -11.27 19.32
CA GLU A 97 0.49 -10.69 20.20
C GLU A 97 0.07 -10.67 21.68
N SER A 98 -1.24 -10.66 21.94
CA SER A 98 -1.81 -10.61 23.29
C SER A 98 -2.50 -11.91 23.68
N ARG A 99 -2.66 -12.10 24.99
CA ARG A 99 -3.46 -13.18 25.60
C ARG A 99 -4.98 -12.90 25.56
N SER A 100 -5.40 -11.70 25.20
CA SER A 100 -6.81 -11.29 25.10
C SER A 100 -7.25 -11.19 23.65
N GLN A 101 -8.43 -11.75 23.34
CA GLN A 101 -9.07 -11.64 22.02
C GLN A 101 -9.34 -10.18 21.64
N GLY A 102 -9.89 -9.37 22.55
CA GLY A 102 -10.20 -7.96 22.27
C GLY A 102 -8.94 -7.16 21.94
N ALA A 103 -7.86 -7.37 22.69
CA ALA A 103 -6.59 -6.72 22.38
C ALA A 103 -6.04 -7.14 21.00
N ASN A 104 -6.19 -8.41 20.62
CA ASN A 104 -5.79 -8.88 19.29
C ASN A 104 -6.71 -8.36 18.18
N LEU A 105 -8.00 -8.18 18.44
CA LEU A 105 -8.94 -7.57 17.48
C LEU A 105 -8.55 -6.12 17.18
N GLU A 106 -8.28 -5.32 18.20
CA GLU A 106 -7.81 -3.95 18.03
C GLU A 106 -6.49 -3.87 17.26
N ARG A 107 -5.57 -4.81 17.51
CA ARG A 107 -4.31 -4.92 16.75
C ARG A 107 -4.56 -5.29 15.28
N ALA A 108 -5.49 -6.21 15.00
CA ALA A 108 -5.85 -6.56 13.64
C ALA A 108 -6.51 -5.39 12.91
N ARG A 109 -7.41 -4.65 13.58
CA ARG A 109 -8.04 -3.42 13.07
C ARG A 109 -6.99 -2.35 12.74
N ALA A 110 -6.05 -2.09 13.65
CA ALA A 110 -4.96 -1.15 13.43
C ALA A 110 -4.09 -1.52 12.21
N LYS A 111 -3.67 -2.79 12.10
CA LYS A 111 -2.90 -3.29 10.95
C LYS A 111 -3.65 -3.13 9.62
N LEU A 112 -4.97 -3.35 9.64
CA LEU A 112 -5.81 -3.15 8.47
C LEU A 112 -5.91 -1.65 8.12
N ALA A 113 -6.12 -0.79 9.11
CA ALA A 113 -6.16 0.66 8.93
C ALA A 113 -4.85 1.20 8.35
N ASP A 114 -3.70 0.76 8.84
CA ASP A 114 -2.39 1.16 8.32
C ASP A 114 -2.23 0.76 6.85
N LEU A 115 -2.66 -0.46 6.49
CA LEU A 115 -2.57 -0.98 5.14
C LEU A 115 -3.48 -0.21 4.17
N ILE A 116 -4.69 0.15 4.62
CA ILE A 116 -5.60 1.02 3.85
C ILE A 116 -5.05 2.45 3.77
N GLY A 117 -4.48 2.96 4.86
CA GLY A 117 -3.84 4.27 4.92
C GLY A 117 -2.71 4.39 3.89
N ALA A 118 -1.85 3.38 3.80
CA ALA A 118 -0.80 3.29 2.79
C ALA A 118 -1.37 3.25 1.37
N ALA A 119 -2.45 2.51 1.14
CA ALA A 119 -3.12 2.46 -0.16
C ALA A 119 -3.83 3.76 -0.54
N LEU A 120 -4.23 4.58 0.43
CA LEU A 120 -4.88 5.86 0.18
C LEU A 120 -3.91 6.90 -0.36
N VAL A 121 -2.65 6.90 0.11
CA VAL A 121 -1.61 7.81 -0.35
C VAL A 121 -1.25 7.49 -1.80
N PRO A 122 -1.52 8.40 -2.77
CA PRO A 122 -1.15 8.17 -4.16
C PRO A 122 0.36 8.27 -4.34
N PRO A 123 0.99 7.32 -5.07
CA PRO A 123 2.41 7.43 -5.37
C PRO A 123 2.67 8.69 -6.19
N LYS A 124 3.68 9.48 -5.80
CA LYS A 124 4.04 10.69 -6.52
C LYS A 124 4.52 10.32 -7.92
N PRO A 125 3.93 10.87 -9.00
CA PRO A 125 4.34 10.54 -10.36
C PRO A 125 5.80 10.98 -10.57
N ARG A 126 6.65 10.04 -11.01
CA ARG A 126 8.03 10.36 -11.38
C ARG A 126 8.03 11.14 -12.68
N ARG A 127 8.47 12.40 -12.64
CA ARG A 127 8.79 13.17 -13.85
C ARG A 127 10.15 12.71 -14.36
N LYS A 128 10.21 12.19 -15.60
CA LYS A 128 11.48 11.79 -16.22
C LYS A 128 12.42 12.98 -16.27
N THR A 129 13.66 12.79 -15.82
CA THR A 129 14.69 13.82 -15.95
C THR A 129 15.18 13.87 -17.39
N LYS A 130 15.39 15.08 -17.92
CA LYS A 130 16.03 15.27 -19.22
C LYS A 130 17.54 15.00 -19.06
N PRO A 131 18.25 14.50 -20.09
CA PRO A 131 19.71 14.40 -20.06
C PRO A 131 20.34 15.74 -19.68
N THR A 132 21.33 15.70 -18.79
CA THR A 132 21.98 16.92 -18.28
C THR A 132 22.70 17.65 -19.42
N ALA A 133 22.87 18.98 -19.27
CA ALA A 133 23.63 19.77 -20.24
C ALA A 133 25.07 19.24 -20.42
N GLY A 134 25.70 18.78 -19.34
CA GLY A 134 27.02 18.16 -19.37
C GLY A 134 27.07 16.87 -20.19
N ALA A 135 26.06 15.99 -20.04
CA ALA A 135 25.95 14.78 -20.86
C ALA A 135 25.81 15.10 -22.36
N LYS A 136 25.04 16.14 -22.70
CA LYS A 136 24.92 16.61 -24.09
C LYS A 136 26.25 17.13 -24.65
N ARG A 137 26.98 17.94 -23.88
CA ARG A 137 28.30 18.47 -24.27
C ARG A 137 29.30 17.33 -24.50
N ARG A 138 29.44 16.40 -23.56
CA ARG A 138 30.35 15.23 -23.69
C ARG A 138 30.02 14.36 -24.90
N ARG A 139 28.74 14.15 -25.19
CA ARG A 139 28.32 13.42 -26.40
C ARG A 139 28.78 14.13 -27.68
N LEU A 140 28.64 15.46 -27.73
CA LEU A 140 29.04 16.25 -28.90
C LEU A 140 30.57 16.28 -29.07
N THR A 141 31.33 16.44 -27.98
CA THR A 141 32.80 16.40 -28.02
C THR A 141 33.29 15.03 -28.45
N ALA A 142 32.79 13.95 -27.85
CA ALA A 142 33.15 12.59 -28.24
C ALA A 142 32.81 12.29 -29.70
N LYS A 143 31.65 12.79 -30.20
CA LYS A 143 31.28 12.64 -31.62
C LYS A 143 32.25 13.38 -32.54
N ARG A 144 32.70 14.58 -32.13
CA ARG A 144 33.68 15.38 -32.87
C ARG A 144 35.04 14.69 -32.92
N GLU A 145 35.58 14.29 -31.77
CA GLU A 145 36.85 13.55 -31.66
C GLU A 145 36.84 12.27 -32.51
N GLN A 146 35.74 11.50 -32.49
CA GLN A 146 35.61 10.30 -33.33
C GLN A 146 35.59 10.63 -34.82
N SER A 147 34.92 11.72 -35.23
CA SER A 147 34.91 12.14 -36.63
C SER A 147 36.28 12.59 -37.12
N GLU A 148 37.00 13.35 -36.31
CA GLU A 148 38.37 13.81 -36.59
C GLU A 148 39.33 12.60 -36.68
N LYS A 149 39.23 11.65 -35.74
CA LYS A 149 40.02 10.42 -35.76
C LYS A 149 39.72 9.54 -36.98
N LYS A 150 38.48 9.52 -37.48
CA LYS A 150 38.11 8.80 -38.70
C LYS A 150 38.65 9.51 -39.95
N ALA A 151 38.56 10.84 -40.01
CA ALA A 151 39.08 11.63 -41.13
C ALA A 151 40.60 11.49 -41.27
N ALA A 152 41.33 11.52 -40.15
CA ALA A 152 42.78 11.32 -40.13
C ALA A 152 43.23 9.92 -40.59
N ARG A 153 42.33 8.93 -40.57
CA ARG A 153 42.56 7.59 -41.11
C ARG A 153 42.15 7.46 -42.59
N GLY A 154 41.77 8.56 -43.23
CA GLY A 154 41.39 8.61 -44.64
C GLY A 154 42.48 8.02 -45.54
N ARG A 155 42.05 7.44 -46.66
CA ARG A 155 42.86 6.65 -47.58
C ARG A 155 44.12 7.41 -47.99
N VAL A 156 45.29 6.84 -47.71
CA VAL A 156 46.58 7.33 -48.19
C VAL A 156 46.55 7.25 -49.73
N PRO A 157 46.86 8.33 -50.46
CA PRO A 157 46.98 8.27 -51.91
C PRO A 157 47.98 7.18 -52.27
N THR A 158 47.55 6.19 -53.04
CA THR A 158 48.45 5.22 -53.64
C THR A 158 48.89 5.85 -54.94
N ASP A 159 50.17 6.20 -55.03
CA ASP A 159 50.82 6.74 -56.24
C ASP A 159 50.99 5.62 -57.29
#